data_AF-A0A661UJM0-F1
#
_entry.id   AF-A0A661UJM0-F1
#
_cell.length_a   1.000
_cell.length_b   1.000
_cell.length_c   1.000
_cell.angle_alpha   90.00
_cell.angle_beta   90.00
_cell.angle_gamma   90.00
#
_symmetry.space_group_name_H-M   'P 1'
#
loop_
_entity.id
_entity.type
_entity.pdbx_description
1 polymer ?
#
loop_
_entity_poly.entity_id
_entity_poly.type
_entity_poly.pdbx_seq_one_letter_code
_entity_poly.pdbx_strand_id
1 'polypeptide(L)' 'MKFVFNKLNVVLLIAAVLITIIGYIIMGTGDKTISPILLIIAYVVLFPAAIMAGTKKKKKD' A
#
# COMPACT_ATOMS: atom_id res chain seq x y z
N MET A 1 15.88 2.78 12.95
CA MET A 1 14.62 3.46 12.61
C MET A 1 13.55 2.98 13.59
N LYS A 2 12.90 3.86 14.36
CA LYS A 2 11.80 3.45 15.24
C LYS A 2 10.53 3.51 14.40
N PHE A 3 9.94 2.36 14.07
CA PHE A 3 8.64 2.32 13.38
C PHE A 3 7.59 2.90 14.33
N VAL A 4 7.09 4.09 14.02
CA VAL A 4 6.04 4.73 14.80
C VAL A 4 4.76 4.58 13.99
N PHE A 5 4.00 3.53 14.29
CA PHE A 5 2.74 3.32 13.60
C PHE A 5 1.73 4.39 14.04
N ASN A 6 1.57 5.42 13.22
CA ASN A 6 0.51 6.41 13.30
C ASN A 6 -0.80 5.84 12.66
N LYS A 7 -1.94 6.46 12.91
CA LYS A 7 -3.22 6.03 12.31
C LYS A 7 -3.17 6.13 10.78
N LEU A 8 -2.49 7.16 10.25
CA LEU A 8 -2.42 7.44 8.82
C LEU A 8 -1.73 6.32 8.03
N ASN A 9 -0.57 5.84 8.51
CA ASN A 9 0.14 4.76 7.83
C ASN A 9 -0.54 3.40 8.00
N VAL A 10 -1.23 3.15 9.10
CA VAL A 10 -2.05 1.93 9.24
C VAL A 10 -3.18 1.94 8.21
N VAL A 11 -3.88 3.06 8.05
CA VAL A 11 -4.93 3.20 7.02
C VAL A 11 -4.35 3.03 5.62
N LEU A 12 -3.20 3.65 5.32
CA LEU A 12 -2.54 3.51 4.02
C LEU A 12 -2.10 2.06 3.73
N LEU A 13 -1.63 1.35 4.77
CA LEU A 13 -1.18 -0.04 4.66
C LEU A 13 -2.37 -0.99 4.45
N ILE A 14 -3.49 -0.76 5.14
CA ILE A 14 -4.73 -1.51 4.91
C ILE A 14 -5.23 -1.27 3.47
N ALA A 15 -5.23 -0.03 3.00
CA ALA A 15 -5.63 0.29 1.62
C ALA A 15 -4.72 -0.40 0.59
N ALA A 16 -3.40 -0.42 0.82
CA ALA A 16 -2.44 -1.11 -0.04
C ALA A 16 -2.73 -2.62 -0.13
N VAL A 17 -3.03 -3.25 1.01
CA VAL A 17 -3.38 -4.68 1.09
C VAL A 17 -4.69 -4.96 0.34
N LEU A 18 -5.73 -4.15 0.53
CA LEU A 18 -7.01 -4.32 -0.17
C LEU A 18 -6.85 -4.19 -1.69
N ILE A 19 -6.10 -3.19 -2.16
CA ILE A 19 -5.84 -3.00 -3.60
C ILE A 19 -5.05 -4.18 -4.17
N THR A 20 -4.10 -4.74 -3.40
CA THR A 20 -3.36 -5.94 -3.80
C THR A 20 -4.27 -7.15 -3.93
N ILE A 21 -5.19 -7.36 -2.98
CA ILE A 21 -6.18 -8.45 -3.02
C ILE A 21 -7.06 -8.31 -4.26
N ILE A 22 -7.57 -7.11 -4.53
CA ILE A 22 -8.39 -6.83 -5.73
C ILE A 22 -7.58 -7.10 -7.00
N GLY A 23 -6.32 -6.66 -7.06
CA GLY A 23 -5.43 -6.90 -8.18
C GLY A 23 -5.22 -8.39 -8.47
N TYR A 24 -5.04 -9.21 -7.43
CA TYR A 24 -4.93 -10.66 -7.60
C TYR A 24 -6.24 -11.34 -7.99
N ILE A 25 -7.39 -10.87 -7.49
CA ILE A 25 -8.70 -11.39 -7.92
C ILE A 25 -8.91 -11.14 -9.41
N ILE A 26 -8.62 -9.92 -9.88
CA ILE A 26 -8.71 -9.55 -11.30
C ILE A 26 -7.67 -10.34 -12.12
N MET A 27 -6.48 -10.59 -11.58
CA MET A 27 -5.49 -11.46 -12.24
C MET A 27 -6.03 -12.88 -12.44
N GLY A 28 -6.77 -13.38 -11.46
CA GLY A 28 -7.44 -14.68 -11.50
C GLY A 28 -8.53 -14.79 -12.56
N THR A 29 -9.14 -13.69 -13.00
CA THR A 29 -10.11 -13.69 -14.11
C THR A 29 -9.45 -13.75 -15.50
N GLY A 30 -8.12 -13.70 -15.54
CA GLY A 30 -7.33 -13.81 -16.78
C GLY A 30 -6.90 -12.48 -17.39
N ASP A 31 -7.23 -11.36 -16.77
CA ASP A 31 -6.81 -10.01 -17.19
C ASP A 31 -5.31 -9.81 -16.90
N LYS A 32 -4.54 -9.60 -17.96
CA LYS A 32 -3.08 -9.44 -17.92
C LYS A 32 -2.63 -8.00 -18.13
N THR A 33 -3.56 -7.06 -18.25
CA THR A 33 -3.25 -5.65 -18.50
C THR A 33 -3.59 -4.83 -17.27
N ILE A 34 -4.82 -4.93 -16.76
CA ILE A 34 -5.27 -4.15 -15.60
C ILE A 34 -4.64 -4.69 -14.32
N SER A 35 -4.55 -6.01 -14.17
CA SER A 35 -4.05 -6.63 -12.94
C SER A 35 -2.60 -6.26 -12.63
N PRO A 36 -1.63 -6.37 -13.57
CA PRO A 36 -0.26 -5.99 -13.29
C PRO A 36 -0.12 -4.49 -13.00
N ILE A 37 -0.88 -3.63 -13.70
CA ILE A 37 -0.87 -2.18 -13.43
C ILE A 37 -1.32 -1.89 -12.00
N LEU A 38 -2.40 -2.53 -11.55
CA LEU A 38 -2.93 -2.33 -10.20
C LEU A 38 -1.94 -2.83 -9.14
N LEU A 39 -1.29 -3.97 -9.39
CA LEU A 39 -0.26 -4.54 -8.52
C LEU A 39 1.00 -3.66 -8.49
N ILE A 40 1.41 -3.07 -9.62
CA ILE A 40 2.53 -2.11 -9.67
C ILE A 40 2.22 -0.88 -8.83
N ILE A 41 1.01 -0.31 -8.94
CA ILE A 41 0.62 0.84 -8.11
C ILE A 41 0.63 0.47 -6.63
N ALA A 42 0.14 -0.71 -6.28
CA ALA A 42 0.20 -1.21 -4.91
C ALA A 42 1.65 -1.29 -4.39
N TYR A 43 2.52 -1.97 -5.13
CA TYR A 43 3.90 -2.24 -4.70
C TYR A 43 4.86 -1.06 -4.80
N VAL A 44 4.74 -0.22 -5.82
CA VAL A 44 5.69 0.88 -6.08
C VAL A 44 5.26 2.17 -5.40
N VAL A 45 3.96 2.38 -5.19
CA VAL A 45 3.44 3.64 -4.64
C VAL A 45 2.87 3.43 -3.24
N LEU A 46 1.84 2.59 -3.11
CA LEU A 46 1.07 2.48 -1.87
C LEU A 46 1.87 1.88 -0.71
N PHE A 47 2.56 0.76 -0.93
CA PHE A 47 3.40 0.14 0.10
C PHE A 47 4.56 1.06 0.54
N PRO A 48 5.36 1.65 -0.36
CA PRO A 48 6.39 2.60 0.01
C PRO A 48 5.81 3.84 0.70
N ALA A 49 4.70 4.40 0.22
CA ALA A 49 4.04 5.54 0.86
C ALA A 49 3.55 5.19 2.28
N ALA A 50 3.00 3.99 2.48
CA ALA A 50 2.53 3.53 3.78
C ALA A 50 3.70 3.38 4.76
N ILE A 51 4.80 2.78 4.31
CA ILE A 51 6.01 2.61 5.11
C ILE A 51 6.63 3.98 5.42
N MET A 52 6.80 4.84 4.42
CA MET A 52 7.33 6.21 4.56
C MET A 52 6.50 7.06 5.53
N ALA A 53 5.16 6.96 5.46
CA ALA A 53 4.27 7.64 6.39
C ALA A 53 4.43 7.14 7.83
N GLY A 54 4.73 5.84 8.03
CA GLY A 54 4.98 5.24 9.34
C GLY A 54 6.39 5.51 9.90
N THR A 55 7.34 5.91 9.05
CA THR A 55 8.66 6.38 9.50
C THR A 55 8.75 7.89 9.65
N LYS A 56 7.71 8.68 9.29
CA LYS A 56 7.70 10.10 9.63
C LYS A 56 7.67 10.24 11.15
N LYS A 57 8.83 10.61 11.69
CA LYS A 57 9.06 11.04 13.08
C LYS A 57 7.87 11.86 13.56
N LYS A 58 7.36 11.49 14.73
CA LYS A 58 6.47 12.26 15.59
C LYS A 58 6.64 13.76 15.29
N LYS A 59 5.69 14.38 14.59
CA LYS A 59 5.59 15.83 14.60
C LYS A 59 5.29 16.16 16.05
N LYS A 60 6.32 16.64 16.74
CA LYS A 60 6.30 17.07 18.12
C LYS A 60 5.65 18.46 18.04
N ASP A 61 4.33 18.48 17.98
CA ASP A 61 3.56 19.63 18.46
C ASP A 61 3.51 19.53 19.99
#